data_AF-A0A5J4NCW6-F1
#
_entry.id   AF-A0A5J4NCW6-F1
#
_cell.length_a   1.000
_cell.length_b   1.000
_cell.length_c   1.000
_cell.angle_alpha   90.00
_cell.angle_beta   90.00
_cell.angle_gamma   90.00
#
_symmetry.space_group_name_H-M   'P 1'
#
loop_
_entity.id
_entity.type
_entity.pdbx_description
1 polymer ?
#
loop_
_entity_poly.entity_id
_entity_poly.type
_entity_poly.pdbx_seq_one_letter_code
_entity_poly.pdbx_strand_id
1 'polypeptide(L)'
;MSSLRADKVGFAKQAQDRMNEKYDSVVAAKVLRWIRWFKTPTGLHGPTVAAASRIPQEVQSIDIDAFASLLSDGLALGYLMACLEPGMVQKLLNSKTWQVSDRPAFETSRQRERIGMFLQFLAEFGMNSSAQFQTDQLYERTGVAQVVNALSQLGIEAQTRPGYAGPPGFWLSRH
;
A
#
# COMPACT_ATOMS: atom_id res chain seq x y z
N MET A 1 15.46 39.02 14.40
CA MET A 1 15.05 38.13 13.27
C MET A 1 15.17 36.65 13.68
N SER A 2 14.20 36.06 14.38
CA SER A 2 14.08 34.59 14.58
C SER A 2 12.78 34.16 15.32
N SER A 3 11.59 34.51 14.81
CA SER A 3 10.32 34.03 15.41
C SER A 3 9.39 33.28 14.45
N LEU A 4 9.69 33.23 13.15
CA LEU A 4 8.76 32.68 12.14
C LEU A 4 8.88 31.15 11.89
N ARG A 5 9.80 30.46 12.58
CA ARG A 5 10.05 29.02 12.38
C ARG A 5 9.39 28.11 13.43
N ALA A 6 9.16 28.59 14.66
CA ALA A 6 8.60 27.76 15.73
C ALA A 6 7.10 27.47 15.51
N ASP A 7 6.32 28.47 15.07
CA ASP A 7 4.86 28.34 14.94
C ASP A 7 4.47 27.35 13.83
N LYS A 8 5.18 27.34 12.69
CA LYS A 8 4.91 26.41 11.58
C LYS A 8 5.09 24.94 11.97
N VAL A 9 6.03 24.63 12.86
CA VAL A 9 6.28 23.26 13.32
C VAL A 9 5.16 22.78 14.25
N GLY A 10 4.61 23.66 15.09
CA GLY A 10 3.47 23.34 15.96
C GLY A 10 2.18 23.02 15.21
N PHE A 11 1.83 23.82 14.19
CA PHE A 11 0.65 23.58 13.35
C PHE A 11 0.79 22.31 12.49
N ALA A 12 1.97 22.08 11.90
CA ALA A 12 2.20 20.87 11.09
C ALA A 12 2.13 19.60 11.93
N LYS A 13 2.70 19.61 13.14
CA LYS A 13 2.63 18.48 14.07
C LYS A 13 1.20 18.19 14.52
N GLN A 14 0.44 19.21 14.93
CA GLN A 14 -0.97 19.04 15.32
C GLN A 14 -1.85 18.52 14.17
N ALA A 15 -1.59 18.95 12.92
CA ALA A 15 -2.30 18.42 11.76
C ALA A 15 -1.96 16.94 11.51
N GLN A 16 -0.69 16.55 11.65
CA GLN A 16 -0.26 15.16 11.53
C GLN A 16 -0.87 14.28 12.63
N ASP A 17 -0.90 14.76 13.87
CA ASP A 17 -1.49 14.04 15.00
C ASP A 17 -2.98 13.75 14.75
N ARG A 18 -3.75 14.74 14.26
CA ARG A 18 -5.17 14.55 13.88
C ARG A 18 -5.37 13.56 12.73
N MET A 19 -4.41 13.46 11.81
CA MET A 19 -4.47 12.46 10.74
C MET A 19 -4.15 11.06 11.28
N ASN A 20 -3.22 10.97 12.22
CA ASN A 20 -2.85 9.73 12.90
C ASN A 20 -3.96 9.23 13.84
N GLU A 21 -4.77 10.12 14.43
CA GLU A 21 -5.96 9.76 15.23
C GLU A 21 -6.97 8.90 14.44
N LYS A 22 -7.00 9.04 13.11
CA LYS A 22 -7.90 8.26 12.23
C LYS A 22 -7.33 6.90 11.86
N TYR A 23 -6.11 6.57 12.30
CA TYR A 23 -5.47 5.30 12.00
C TYR A 23 -6.05 4.19 12.88
N ASP A 24 -6.59 3.16 12.25
CA ASP A 24 -7.03 1.95 12.92
C ASP A 24 -5.97 0.85 12.72
N SER A 25 -5.26 0.54 13.82
CA SER A 25 -4.18 -0.46 13.82
C SER A 25 -4.66 -1.88 13.51
N VAL A 26 -5.91 -2.22 13.81
CA VAL A 26 -6.51 -3.53 13.57
C VAL A 26 -6.93 -3.66 12.11
N VAL A 27 -7.51 -2.60 11.54
CA VAL A 27 -7.83 -2.56 10.10
C VAL A 27 -6.54 -2.57 9.26
N ALA A 28 -5.50 -1.85 9.68
CA ALA A 28 -4.20 -1.89 9.04
C ALA A 28 -3.58 -3.31 9.05
N ALA A 29 -3.63 -4.00 10.18
CA ALA A 29 -3.22 -5.40 10.27
C ALA A 29 -4.08 -6.31 9.38
N LYS A 30 -5.40 -6.06 9.30
CA LYS A 30 -6.31 -6.78 8.40
C LYS A 30 -5.93 -6.61 6.92
N VAL A 31 -5.57 -5.40 6.49
CA VAL A 31 -5.04 -5.12 5.13
C VAL A 31 -3.78 -5.96 4.85
N LEU A 32 -2.83 -5.99 5.78
CA LEU A 32 -1.59 -6.75 5.61
C LEU A 32 -1.85 -8.26 5.49
N ARG A 33 -2.72 -8.81 6.36
CA ARG A 33 -3.14 -10.22 6.28
C ARG A 33 -3.79 -10.53 4.94
N TRP A 34 -4.62 -9.62 4.41
CA TRP A 34 -5.24 -9.80 3.09
C TRP A 34 -4.21 -9.89 1.97
N ILE A 35 -3.23 -8.97 1.93
CA ILE A 35 -2.14 -9.01 0.95
C ILE A 35 -1.38 -10.33 1.07
N ARG A 36 -1.05 -10.74 2.29
CA ARG A 36 -0.29 -11.96 2.57
C ARG A 36 -1.04 -13.24 2.20
N TRP A 37 -2.36 -13.20 2.21
CA TRP A 37 -3.21 -14.37 1.99
C TRP A 37 -3.15 -14.89 0.55
N PHE A 38 -2.99 -14.01 -0.43
CA PHE A 38 -2.98 -14.42 -1.83
C PHE A 38 -1.87 -15.43 -2.11
N LYS A 39 -2.21 -16.46 -2.90
CA LYS A 39 -1.21 -17.35 -3.49
C LYS A 39 -0.43 -16.56 -4.54
N THR A 40 0.88 -16.80 -4.59
CA THR A 40 1.74 -16.17 -5.59
C THR A 40 1.30 -16.61 -7.00
N PRO A 41 1.00 -15.65 -7.90
CA PRO A 41 0.64 -15.96 -9.28
C PRO A 41 1.74 -16.76 -9.98
N THR A 42 1.34 -17.69 -10.86
CA THR A 42 2.29 -18.52 -11.62
C THR A 42 3.28 -17.64 -12.40
N GLY A 43 4.57 -17.92 -12.23
CA GLY A 43 5.65 -17.21 -12.91
C GLY A 43 6.09 -15.91 -12.24
N LEU A 44 5.33 -15.36 -11.28
CA LEU A 44 5.76 -14.19 -10.51
C LEU A 44 6.90 -14.58 -9.55
N HIS A 45 7.99 -13.82 -9.58
CA HIS A 45 9.16 -14.03 -8.74
C HIS A 45 9.90 -12.71 -8.49
N GLY A 46 10.92 -12.74 -7.65
CA GLY A 46 11.79 -11.60 -7.39
C GLY A 46 11.30 -10.69 -6.25
N PRO A 47 11.65 -9.38 -6.29
CA PRO A 47 11.48 -8.49 -5.14
C PRO A 47 10.05 -8.31 -4.64
N THR A 48 9.05 -8.38 -5.53
CA THR A 48 7.64 -8.24 -5.15
C THR A 48 7.17 -9.41 -4.28
N VAL A 49 7.53 -10.64 -4.65
CA VAL A 49 7.24 -11.86 -3.85
C VAL A 49 7.99 -11.83 -2.52
N ALA A 50 9.26 -11.40 -2.53
CA ALA A 50 10.04 -11.24 -1.32
C ALA A 50 9.41 -10.20 -0.36
N ALA A 51 8.95 -9.07 -0.90
CA ALA A 51 8.30 -8.02 -0.11
C ALA A 51 7.00 -8.52 0.53
N ALA A 52 6.13 -9.20 -0.23
CA ALA A 52 4.92 -9.81 0.32
C ALA A 52 5.23 -10.86 1.40
N SER A 53 6.34 -11.60 1.26
CA SER A 53 6.75 -12.61 2.23
C SER A 53 7.23 -12.04 3.57
N ARG A 54 7.66 -10.78 3.61
CA ARG A 54 8.01 -10.06 4.86
C ARG A 54 6.80 -9.67 5.68
N ILE A 55 5.60 -9.62 5.07
CA ILE A 55 4.37 -9.29 5.79
C ILE A 55 4.05 -10.46 6.75
N PRO A 56 3.90 -10.20 8.07
CA PRO A 56 3.57 -11.25 9.03
C PRO A 56 2.23 -11.91 8.69
N GLN A 57 2.19 -13.24 8.76
CA GLN A 57 0.96 -14.01 8.47
C GLN A 57 -0.11 -13.78 9.52
N GLU A 58 0.29 -13.64 10.79
CA GLU A 58 -0.61 -13.46 11.93
C GLU A 58 -0.25 -12.17 12.68
N VAL A 59 -0.67 -11.03 12.12
CA VAL A 59 -0.60 -9.72 12.79
C VAL A 59 -2.00 -9.31 13.21
N GLN A 60 -2.23 -8.96 14.48
CA GLN A 60 -3.54 -8.55 14.99
C GLN A 60 -3.73 -7.03 14.99
N SER A 61 -2.67 -6.30 15.32
CA SER A 61 -2.56 -4.85 15.24
C SER A 61 -1.15 -4.49 14.81
N ILE A 62 -0.98 -3.35 14.15
CA ILE A 62 0.33 -2.84 13.75
C ILE A 62 0.32 -1.32 13.88
N ASP A 63 1.45 -0.73 14.26
CA ASP A 63 1.59 0.72 14.32
C ASP A 63 1.81 1.34 12.93
N ILE A 64 1.67 2.66 12.87
CA ILE A 64 1.75 3.45 11.64
C ILE A 64 3.10 3.25 10.93
N ASP A 65 4.20 3.28 11.68
CA ASP A 65 5.55 3.22 11.11
C ASP A 65 5.87 1.83 10.57
N ALA A 66 5.53 0.79 11.34
CA ALA A 66 5.69 -0.59 10.92
C ALA A 66 4.84 -0.90 9.69
N PHE A 67 3.56 -0.48 9.66
CA PHE A 67 2.70 -0.64 8.49
C PHE A 67 3.27 0.05 7.24
N ALA A 68 3.66 1.31 7.37
CA ALA A 68 4.21 2.07 6.26
C ALA A 68 5.50 1.45 5.74
N SER A 69 6.40 1.01 6.63
CA SER A 69 7.69 0.41 6.26
C SER A 69 7.58 -0.85 5.39
N LEU A 70 6.48 -1.60 5.53
CA LEU A 70 6.22 -2.82 4.76
C LEU A 70 5.76 -2.53 3.32
N LEU A 71 5.23 -1.33 3.08
CA LEU A 71 4.58 -0.96 1.81
C LEU A 71 5.26 0.22 1.09
N SER A 72 6.06 1.03 1.78
CA SER A 72 6.61 2.30 1.27
C SER A 72 7.63 2.12 0.15
N ASP A 73 8.20 0.91 -0.01
CA ASP A 73 9.05 0.60 -1.17
C ASP A 73 8.24 0.27 -2.44
N GLY A 74 6.91 0.17 -2.33
CA GLY A 74 5.97 -0.14 -3.39
C GLY A 74 5.97 -1.59 -3.88
N LEU A 75 6.88 -2.45 -3.42
CA LEU A 75 7.04 -3.82 -3.95
C LEU A 75 5.89 -4.74 -3.56
N ALA A 76 5.43 -4.65 -2.31
CA ALA A 76 4.26 -5.40 -1.84
C ALA A 76 2.96 -4.97 -2.56
N LEU A 77 2.88 -3.71 -2.98
CA LEU A 77 1.77 -3.21 -3.80
C LEU A 77 1.78 -3.84 -5.21
N GLY A 78 2.96 -3.98 -5.81
CA GLY A 78 3.12 -4.70 -7.09
C GLY A 78 2.73 -6.17 -7.01
N TYR A 79 3.06 -6.83 -5.90
CA TYR A 79 2.59 -8.19 -5.63
C TYR A 79 1.06 -8.26 -5.61
N LEU A 80 0.42 -7.34 -4.88
CA LEU A 80 -1.05 -7.27 -4.82
C LEU A 80 -1.66 -7.04 -6.21
N MET A 81 -1.09 -6.15 -7.03
CA MET A 81 -1.53 -5.91 -8.41
C MET A 81 -1.52 -7.21 -9.23
N ALA A 82 -0.44 -7.99 -9.17
CA ALA A 82 -0.36 -9.27 -9.88
C ALA A 82 -1.35 -10.33 -9.36
N CYS A 83 -1.67 -10.30 -8.07
CA CYS A 83 -2.65 -11.22 -7.48
C CYS A 83 -4.08 -10.90 -7.92
N LEU A 84 -4.41 -9.61 -8.06
CA LEU A 84 -5.73 -9.15 -8.48
C LEU A 84 -5.89 -9.18 -10.00
N GLU A 85 -4.82 -8.97 -10.75
CA GLU A 85 -4.82 -8.98 -12.22
C GLU A 85 -3.63 -9.80 -12.74
N PRO A 86 -3.84 -11.08 -13.09
CA PRO A 86 -2.76 -11.97 -13.56
C PRO A 86 -1.99 -11.43 -14.78
N GLY A 87 -2.62 -10.59 -15.61
CA GLY A 87 -1.98 -9.92 -16.75
C GLY A 87 -0.83 -8.98 -16.36
N MET A 88 -0.75 -8.58 -15.09
CA MET A 88 0.32 -7.70 -14.59
C MET A 88 1.66 -8.43 -14.42
N VAL A 89 1.68 -9.76 -14.28
CA VAL A 89 2.91 -10.54 -13.99
C VAL A 89 4.03 -10.23 -14.98
N GLN A 90 3.75 -10.26 -16.28
CA GLN A 90 4.77 -9.98 -17.31
C GLN A 90 5.20 -8.51 -17.31
N LYS A 91 4.27 -7.58 -17.05
CA LYS A 91 4.59 -6.14 -16.96
C LYS A 91 5.53 -5.85 -15.78
N LEU A 92 5.31 -6.50 -14.65
CA LEU A 92 6.14 -6.41 -13.45
C LEU A 92 7.55 -6.97 -13.71
N LEU A 93 7.66 -8.16 -14.30
CA LEU A 93 8.95 -8.82 -14.53
C LEU A 93 9.83 -8.11 -15.56
N ASN A 94 9.22 -7.51 -16.59
CA ASN A 94 9.97 -6.86 -17.69
C ASN A 94 10.35 -5.41 -17.40
N SER A 95 9.88 -4.82 -16.30
CA SER A 95 10.13 -3.42 -15.97
C SER A 95 11.23 -3.26 -14.91
N LYS A 96 12.19 -2.38 -15.20
CA LYS A 96 13.26 -2.01 -14.26
C LYS A 96 12.73 -1.33 -13.00
N THR A 97 11.57 -0.71 -13.06
CA THR A 97 10.93 -0.03 -11.92
C THR A 97 10.71 -1.02 -10.79
N TRP A 98 10.36 -2.28 -11.08
CA TRP A 98 10.08 -3.32 -10.08
C TRP A 98 11.31 -4.08 -9.57
N GLN A 99 12.51 -3.69 -10.01
CA GLN A 99 13.77 -4.20 -9.50
C GLN A 99 14.33 -3.24 -8.44
N VAL A 100 14.95 -3.80 -7.39
CA VAL A 100 15.67 -3.02 -6.38
C VAL A 100 16.98 -2.52 -6.97
N SER A 101 17.30 -1.25 -6.77
CA SER A 101 18.58 -0.68 -7.16
C SER A 101 19.52 -0.54 -5.96
N ASP A 102 20.79 -0.91 -6.15
CA ASP A 102 21.84 -0.64 -5.15
C ASP A 102 22.20 0.84 -5.05
N ARG A 103 21.73 1.68 -5.99
CA ARG A 103 21.97 3.12 -6.00
C ARG A 103 20.81 3.84 -5.30
N PRO A 104 21.03 4.48 -4.13
CA PRO A 104 19.95 5.08 -3.35
C PRO A 104 19.07 6.07 -4.12
N ALA A 105 19.68 6.94 -4.93
CA ALA A 105 18.91 7.92 -5.72
C ALA A 105 17.95 7.28 -6.74
N PHE A 106 18.37 6.18 -7.38
CA PHE A 106 17.50 5.45 -8.30
C PHE A 106 16.44 4.65 -7.54
N GLU A 107 16.79 4.05 -6.41
CA GLU A 107 15.82 3.32 -5.61
C GLU A 107 14.74 4.26 -5.05
N THR A 108 15.09 5.43 -4.51
CA THR A 108 14.14 6.46 -4.08
C THR A 108 13.16 6.84 -5.21
N SER A 109 13.66 7.07 -6.42
CA SER A 109 12.81 7.35 -7.58
C SER A 109 11.87 6.19 -7.89
N ARG A 110 12.39 4.94 -7.91
CA ARG A 110 11.60 3.74 -8.21
C ARG A 110 10.53 3.47 -7.17
N GLN A 111 10.80 3.67 -5.87
CA GLN A 111 9.80 3.48 -4.81
C GLN A 111 8.59 4.39 -5.01
N ARG A 112 8.85 5.68 -5.27
CA ARG A 112 7.79 6.66 -5.57
C ARG A 112 7.04 6.31 -6.86
N GLU A 113 7.76 5.86 -7.89
CA GLU A 113 7.19 5.43 -9.16
C GLU A 113 6.30 4.18 -9.01
N ARG A 114 6.73 3.15 -8.27
CA ARG A 114 5.94 1.93 -7.99
C ARG A 114 4.63 2.28 -7.29
N ILE A 115 4.66 3.18 -6.30
CA ILE A 115 3.44 3.66 -5.64
C ILE A 115 2.54 4.40 -6.63
N GLY A 116 3.10 5.25 -7.49
CA GLY A 116 2.36 5.92 -8.56
C GLY A 116 1.68 4.94 -9.53
N MET A 117 2.40 3.89 -9.94
CA MET A 117 1.83 2.81 -10.78
C MET A 117 0.71 2.06 -10.06
N PHE A 118 0.81 1.85 -8.75
CA PHE A 118 -0.27 1.27 -7.97
C PHE A 118 -1.51 2.18 -7.94
N LEU A 119 -1.34 3.49 -7.77
CA LEU A 119 -2.46 4.45 -7.81
C LEU A 119 -3.15 4.48 -9.18
N GLN A 120 -2.38 4.42 -10.27
CA GLN A 120 -2.94 4.27 -11.61
C GLN A 120 -3.74 2.96 -11.72
N PHE A 121 -3.20 1.86 -11.20
CA PHE A 121 -3.93 0.59 -11.14
C PHE A 121 -5.24 0.72 -10.36
N LEU A 122 -5.30 1.44 -9.23
CA LEU A 122 -6.56 1.67 -8.51
C LEU A 122 -7.61 2.39 -9.38
N ALA A 123 -7.19 3.38 -10.16
CA ALA A 123 -8.07 4.10 -11.07
C ALA A 123 -8.61 3.19 -12.18
N GLU A 124 -7.74 2.37 -12.78
CA GLU A 124 -8.13 1.37 -13.79
C GLU A 124 -8.99 0.25 -13.18
N PHE A 125 -8.80 -0.04 -11.89
CA PHE A 125 -9.62 -0.92 -11.09
C PHE A 125 -10.96 -0.27 -10.67
N GLY A 126 -11.29 0.92 -11.17
CA GLY A 126 -12.59 1.57 -10.96
C GLY A 126 -12.75 2.25 -9.60
N MET A 127 -11.68 2.38 -8.82
CA MET A 127 -11.76 3.15 -7.57
C MET A 127 -11.86 4.64 -7.84
N ASN A 128 -12.84 5.29 -7.20
CA ASN A 128 -12.98 6.74 -7.22
C ASN A 128 -11.70 7.41 -6.69
N SER A 129 -11.23 8.46 -7.37
CA SER A 129 -10.04 9.23 -6.98
C SER A 129 -10.13 9.78 -5.55
N SER A 130 -11.33 10.09 -5.06
CA SER A 130 -11.53 10.53 -3.67
C SER A 130 -11.29 9.44 -2.63
N ALA A 131 -11.35 8.17 -3.03
CA ALA A 131 -11.07 7.01 -2.17
C ALA A 131 -9.62 6.53 -2.29
N GLN A 132 -8.82 7.12 -3.18
CA GLN A 132 -7.40 6.81 -3.33
C GLN A 132 -6.55 7.59 -2.31
N PHE A 133 -5.29 7.20 -2.19
CA PHE A 133 -4.27 7.94 -1.43
C PHE A 133 -3.29 8.61 -2.40
N GLN A 134 -2.40 9.44 -1.88
CA GLN A 134 -1.31 10.06 -2.66
C GLN A 134 0.04 9.41 -2.34
N THR A 135 0.98 9.45 -3.27
CA THR A 135 2.32 8.85 -3.09
C THR A 135 2.97 9.24 -1.77
N ASP A 136 2.93 10.53 -1.41
CA ASP A 136 3.54 11.04 -0.17
C ASP A 136 2.83 10.55 1.11
N GLN A 137 1.54 10.22 1.04
CA GLN A 137 0.80 9.72 2.19
C GLN A 137 1.31 8.35 2.65
N LEU A 138 1.87 7.57 1.72
CA LEU A 138 2.55 6.31 2.02
C LEU A 138 4.07 6.51 2.15
N TYR A 139 4.71 7.12 1.15
CA TYR A 139 6.17 7.21 1.08
C TYR A 139 6.76 8.05 2.21
N GLU A 140 6.21 9.25 2.44
CA GLU A 140 6.63 10.18 3.50
C GLU A 140 5.80 10.01 4.78
N ARG A 141 4.90 9.01 4.81
CA ARG A 141 4.02 8.69 5.95
C ARG A 141 3.11 9.85 6.38
N THR A 142 2.80 10.77 5.49
CA THR A 142 1.99 11.96 5.82
C THR A 142 0.51 11.64 6.01
N GLY A 143 0.03 10.46 5.57
CA GLY A 143 -1.40 10.12 5.62
C GLY A 143 -1.68 8.62 5.57
N VAL A 144 -0.99 7.83 6.40
CA VAL A 144 -1.08 6.36 6.40
C VAL A 144 -2.51 5.86 6.67
N ALA A 145 -3.31 6.57 7.46
CA ALA A 145 -4.73 6.23 7.66
C ALA A 145 -5.52 6.21 6.34
N GLN A 146 -5.25 7.15 5.42
CA GLN A 146 -5.88 7.16 4.09
C GLN A 146 -5.42 5.97 3.25
N VAL A 147 -4.16 5.55 3.37
CA VAL A 147 -3.63 4.37 2.69
C VAL A 147 -4.35 3.09 3.15
N VAL A 148 -4.55 2.94 4.46
CA VAL A 148 -5.29 1.81 5.05
C VAL A 148 -6.74 1.78 4.54
N ASN A 149 -7.40 2.94 4.51
CA ASN A 149 -8.77 3.06 4.00
C ASN A 149 -8.86 2.70 2.52
N ALA A 150 -7.96 3.24 1.68
CA ALA A 150 -7.91 2.95 0.25
C ALA A 150 -7.70 1.45 -0.02
N LEU A 151 -6.77 0.80 0.68
CA LEU A 151 -6.53 -0.63 0.53
C LEU A 151 -7.70 -1.50 1.02
N SER A 152 -8.40 -1.04 2.06
CA SER A 152 -9.62 -1.71 2.53
C SER A 152 -10.75 -1.62 1.50
N GLN A 153 -10.94 -0.44 0.89
CA GLN A 153 -11.91 -0.24 -0.18
C GLN A 153 -11.55 -1.05 -1.43
N LEU A 154 -10.26 -1.10 -1.81
CA LEU A 154 -9.79 -2.00 -2.88
C LEU A 154 -10.15 -3.45 -2.58
N GLY A 155 -9.99 -3.89 -1.33
CA GLY A 155 -10.37 -5.23 -0.90
C GLY A 155 -11.86 -5.54 -1.06
N ILE A 156 -12.72 -4.59 -0.66
CA ILE A 156 -14.18 -4.66 -0.82
C ILE A 156 -14.57 -4.70 -2.30
N GLU A 157 -13.92 -3.89 -3.15
CA GLU A 157 -14.19 -3.88 -4.59
C GLU A 157 -13.64 -5.15 -5.26
N ALA A 158 -12.46 -5.63 -4.89
CA ALA A 158 -11.86 -6.80 -5.49
C ALA A 158 -12.71 -8.06 -5.29
N GLN A 159 -13.34 -8.23 -4.12
CA GLN A 159 -14.19 -9.41 -3.84
C GLN A 159 -15.48 -9.45 -4.65
N THR A 160 -15.93 -8.33 -5.25
CA THR A 160 -17.13 -8.31 -6.10
C THR A 160 -16.82 -8.73 -7.53
N ARG A 161 -15.53 -8.78 -7.91
CA ARG A 161 -15.13 -9.05 -9.28
C ARG A 161 -15.14 -10.55 -9.62
N PRO A 162 -15.55 -10.91 -10.86
CA PRO A 162 -15.41 -12.27 -11.35
C PRO A 162 -13.95 -12.75 -11.30
N GLY A 163 -13.73 -13.98 -10.84
CA GLY A 163 -12.39 -14.56 -10.77
C GLY A 163 -11.54 -14.06 -9.60
N TYR A 164 -12.13 -13.35 -8.63
CA TYR A 164 -11.43 -12.99 -7.39
C TYR A 164 -10.88 -14.24 -6.70
N ALA A 165 -9.55 -14.28 -6.57
CA ALA A 165 -8.83 -15.42 -6.02
C ALA A 165 -8.46 -15.24 -4.55
N GLY A 166 -8.96 -14.20 -3.87
CA GLY A 166 -8.67 -13.91 -2.47
C GLY A 166 -9.63 -14.61 -1.48
N PRO A 167 -9.50 -14.36 -0.16
CA PRO A 167 -10.31 -15.05 0.84
C PRO A 167 -11.79 -14.63 0.74
N PRO A 168 -12.74 -15.57 0.64
CA PRO A 168 -14.16 -15.25 0.54
C PRO A 168 -14.66 -14.63 1.84
N GLY A 169 -15.44 -13.55 1.72
CA GLY A 169 -16.05 -12.85 2.87
C GLY A 169 -15.07 -12.12 3.79
N PHE A 170 -13.80 -11.98 3.41
CA PHE A 170 -12.78 -11.35 4.25
C PHE A 170 -13.08 -9.88 4.56
N TRP A 171 -13.62 -9.14 3.60
CA TRP A 171 -13.95 -7.73 3.74
C TRP A 171 -15.39 -7.46 4.14
N LEU A 172 -16.24 -8.48 4.20
CA LEU A 172 -17.63 -8.33 4.64
C LEU A 172 -17.67 -7.93 6.11
N SER A 173 -17.98 -6.65 6.36
CA SER A 173 -18.65 -6.21 7.57
C SER A 173 -20.10 -6.67 7.43
N ARG A 174 -20.52 -7.70 8.17
CA ARG A 174 -21.95 -7.87 8.44
C ARG A 174 -22.37 -6.65 9.26
N HIS A 175 -23.07 -5.71 8.62
CA HIS A 175 -24.02 -4.86 9.34
C HIS A 175 -25.27 -5.70 9.64
#